data_AF-A0A6L6XUG0-F1
#
_entry.id   AF-A0A6L6XUG0-F1
#
_cell.length_a   1.000
_cell.length_b   1.000
_cell.length_c   1.000
_cell.angle_alpha   90.00
_cell.angle_beta   90.00
_cell.angle_gamma   90.00
#
_symmetry.space_group_name_H-M   'P 1'
#
loop_
_entity.id
_entity.type
_entity.pdbx_description
1 polymer ?
#
loop_
_entity_poly.entity_id
_entity_poly.type
_entity_poly.pdbx_seq_one_letter_code
_entity_poly.pdbx_strand_id
1 'polypeptide(L)'
;MTAVAVLAAALSAGLLVRPPPRARVGRWDAGWRAAVPMVAGVALLLVVTAPRVAAALTVLVAAAAGIGALVRRRRDRLARQAASARVLETCDLLSAELAAGQPPGECLDRAAAAWPPLAPVAAAFHVGSDVPSALRAVAREVGGAGELRVVAAAWQVGHRTGDGLAATVGRVAESLRERAATRRVVAGELASARATARLLAGLPVVALAMGSGVGGSPWGFLLGTAPGLACLAAGLAFGIAGLGWIEAIARDAEDAA
;
A
#
# COMPACT_ATOMS: atom_id res chain seq x y z
N MET A 1 -14.47 41.53 2.31
CA MET A 1 -13.21 40.95 2.84
C MET A 1 -13.12 39.43 2.71
N THR A 2 -14.22 38.68 2.61
CA THR A 2 -14.23 37.22 2.41
C THR A 2 -13.81 36.78 1.01
N ALA A 3 -14.11 37.56 -0.03
CA ALA A 3 -13.80 37.21 -1.42
C ALA A 3 -12.29 37.19 -1.77
N VAL A 4 -11.49 38.07 -1.15
CA VAL A 4 -10.04 38.16 -1.40
C VAL A 4 -9.30 36.99 -0.75
N ALA A 5 -9.75 36.52 0.42
CA ALA A 5 -9.21 35.34 1.08
C ALA A 5 -9.53 34.03 0.31
N VAL A 6 -10.71 33.96 -0.31
CA VAL A 6 -11.13 32.82 -1.14
C VAL A 6 -10.32 32.75 -2.44
N LEU A 7 -10.09 33.89 -3.11
CA LEU A 7 -9.25 33.96 -4.31
C LEU A 7 -7.79 33.62 -4.03
N ALA A 8 -7.22 34.10 -2.91
CA ALA A 8 -5.85 33.79 -2.52
C ALA A 8 -5.66 32.29 -2.17
N ALA A 9 -6.62 31.66 -1.47
CA ALA A 9 -6.58 30.24 -1.16
C ALA A 9 -6.75 29.35 -2.40
N ALA A 10 -7.61 29.75 -3.34
CA ALA A 10 -7.79 29.07 -4.62
C ALA A 10 -6.55 29.19 -5.53
N LEU A 11 -5.89 30.37 -5.58
CA LEU A 11 -4.64 30.54 -6.30
C LEU A 11 -3.47 29.75 -5.67
N SER A 12 -3.42 29.67 -4.34
CA SER A 12 -2.41 28.87 -3.61
C SER A 12 -2.56 27.38 -3.90
N ALA A 13 -3.79 26.88 -3.94
CA ALA A 13 -4.09 25.51 -4.34
C ALA A 13 -3.77 25.24 -5.82
N GLY A 14 -3.97 26.23 -6.71
CA GLY A 14 -3.64 26.12 -8.13
C GLY A 14 -2.13 26.11 -8.43
N LEU A 15 -1.32 26.83 -7.63
CA LEU A 15 0.13 26.92 -7.83
C LEU A 15 0.91 25.71 -7.28
N LEU A 16 0.39 25.00 -6.25
CA LEU A 16 0.96 23.73 -5.78
C LEU A 16 0.60 22.51 -6.66
N VAL A 17 -0.21 22.71 -7.70
CA VAL A 17 -0.66 21.67 -8.65
C VAL A 17 0.20 21.60 -9.92
N ARG A 18 1.36 22.28 -9.98
CA ARG A 18 2.33 21.99 -11.07
C ARG A 18 3.00 20.63 -10.83
N PRO A 19 2.70 19.60 -11.64
CA PRO A 19 3.27 18.28 -11.43
C PRO A 19 4.74 18.24 -11.91
N PRO A 20 5.64 17.52 -11.22
CA PRO A 20 6.92 17.14 -11.81
C PRO A 20 6.71 16.24 -13.05
N PRO A 21 7.68 16.21 -13.97
CA PRO A 21 7.53 15.56 -15.27
C PRO A 21 7.34 14.05 -15.15
N ARG A 22 6.31 13.60 -15.85
CA ARG A 22 5.89 12.24 -16.23
C ARG A 22 6.96 11.14 -16.06
N ALA A 23 6.85 10.35 -15.00
CA ALA A 23 7.30 8.96 -15.00
C ALA A 23 6.07 8.04 -15.12
N ARG A 24 6.08 7.19 -16.16
CA ARG A 24 5.04 6.19 -16.42
C ARG A 24 5.17 5.06 -15.40
N VAL A 25 4.21 4.88 -14.51
CA VAL A 25 3.97 3.57 -13.87
C VAL A 25 2.52 3.44 -13.36
N GLY A 26 1.85 2.40 -13.87
CA GLY A 26 0.70 1.67 -13.32
C GLY A 26 -0.42 2.40 -12.59
N ARG A 27 -1.53 2.71 -13.30
CA ARG A 27 -2.97 2.58 -12.93
C ARG A 27 -3.47 2.74 -11.47
N TRP A 28 -2.72 3.38 -10.57
CA TRP A 28 -3.02 3.52 -9.14
C TRP A 28 -3.39 4.96 -8.72
N ASP A 29 -3.61 5.83 -9.70
CA ASP A 29 -3.69 7.28 -9.47
C ASP A 29 -5.09 7.90 -9.59
N ALA A 30 -6.08 7.24 -10.20
CA ALA A 30 -7.33 7.94 -10.54
C ALA A 30 -8.20 8.28 -9.31
N GLY A 31 -8.33 7.37 -8.33
CA GLY A 31 -9.24 7.57 -7.20
C GLY A 31 -8.72 8.59 -6.17
N TRP A 32 -7.43 8.55 -5.84
CA TRP A 32 -6.85 9.47 -4.86
C TRP A 32 -6.61 10.87 -5.42
N ARG A 33 -6.21 10.98 -6.70
CA ARG A 33 -6.02 12.28 -7.35
C ARG A 33 -7.32 13.04 -7.60
N ALA A 34 -8.44 12.34 -7.73
CA ALA A 34 -9.77 12.97 -7.82
C ALA A 34 -10.39 13.21 -6.43
N ALA A 35 -10.15 12.32 -5.46
CA ALA A 35 -10.72 12.47 -4.12
C ALA A 35 -10.13 13.64 -3.34
N VAL A 36 -8.83 13.93 -3.45
CA VAL A 36 -8.21 15.04 -2.71
C VAL A 36 -8.77 16.42 -3.11
N PRO A 37 -8.84 16.80 -4.40
CA PRO A 37 -9.43 18.09 -4.80
C PRO A 37 -10.94 18.13 -4.58
N MET A 38 -11.64 16.99 -4.67
CA MET A 38 -13.09 16.93 -4.40
C MET A 38 -13.40 17.06 -2.91
N VAL A 39 -12.63 16.40 -2.03
CA VAL A 39 -12.77 16.52 -0.58
C VAL A 39 -12.37 17.91 -0.10
N ALA A 40 -11.30 18.48 -0.67
CA ALA A 40 -10.91 19.87 -0.40
C ALA A 40 -11.97 20.86 -0.89
N GLY A 41 -12.53 20.67 -2.10
CA GLY A 41 -13.59 21.50 -2.66
C GLY A 41 -14.90 21.40 -1.88
N VAL A 42 -15.28 20.20 -1.43
CA VAL A 42 -16.48 19.96 -0.63
C VAL A 42 -16.33 20.49 0.80
N ALA A 43 -15.16 20.29 1.45
CA ALA A 43 -14.88 20.89 2.75
C ALA A 43 -14.87 22.42 2.68
N LEU A 44 -14.31 23.00 1.62
CA LEU A 44 -14.31 24.43 1.38
C LEU A 44 -15.74 24.97 1.15
N LEU A 45 -16.57 24.28 0.37
CA LEU A 45 -17.96 24.66 0.13
C LEU A 45 -18.82 24.56 1.41
N LEU A 46 -18.58 23.55 2.24
CA LEU A 46 -19.32 23.29 3.49
C LEU A 46 -18.94 24.26 4.62
N VAL A 47 -17.68 24.70 4.70
CA VAL A 47 -17.24 25.76 5.64
C VAL A 47 -17.92 27.10 5.31
N VAL A 48 -18.27 27.32 4.04
CA VAL A 48 -18.90 28.56 3.57
C VAL A 48 -20.42 28.58 3.75
N THR A 49 -21.08 27.41 3.82
CA THR A 49 -22.55 27.31 3.70
C THR A 49 -23.28 26.72 4.92
N ALA A 50 -22.59 26.03 5.84
CA ALA A 50 -23.23 25.28 6.92
C ALA A 50 -23.13 25.97 8.30
N PRO A 51 -24.07 25.72 9.25
CA PRO A 51 -23.89 26.12 10.64
C PRO A 51 -22.58 25.52 11.19
N ARG A 52 -21.85 26.27 12.02
CA ARG A 52 -20.47 25.94 12.48
C ARG A 52 -20.30 24.49 12.96
N VAL A 53 -21.33 23.95 13.62
CA VAL A 53 -21.36 22.56 14.11
C VAL A 53 -21.33 21.55 12.95
N ALA A 54 -22.07 21.80 11.87
CA ALA A 54 -22.09 20.93 10.69
C ALA A 54 -20.75 20.97 9.93
N ALA A 55 -20.09 22.14 9.86
CA ALA A 55 -18.76 22.25 9.26
C ALA A 55 -17.68 21.52 10.06
N ALA A 56 -17.73 21.56 11.39
CA ALA A 56 -16.80 20.80 12.25
C ALA A 56 -17.01 19.27 12.10
N LEU A 57 -18.26 18.81 12.06
CA LEU A 57 -18.58 17.39 11.89
C LEU A 57 -18.12 16.84 10.53
N THR A 58 -18.28 17.60 9.45
CA THR A 58 -17.84 17.15 8.11
C THR A 58 -16.33 17.04 7.99
N VAL A 59 -15.57 17.96 8.59
CA VAL A 59 -14.10 17.88 8.67
C VAL A 59 -13.67 16.63 9.45
N LEU A 60 -14.30 16.34 10.59
CA LEU A 60 -14.01 15.15 11.39
C LEU A 60 -14.33 13.84 10.64
N VAL A 61 -15.47 13.77 9.96
CA VAL A 61 -15.85 12.59 9.16
C VAL A 61 -14.87 12.38 8.00
N ALA A 62 -14.47 13.46 7.31
CA ALA A 62 -13.47 13.39 6.24
C ALA A 62 -12.10 12.93 6.78
N ALA A 63 -11.69 13.42 7.96
CA ALA A 63 -10.49 12.97 8.66
C ALA A 63 -10.52 11.48 8.95
N ALA A 64 -11.60 11.01 9.59
CA ALA A 64 -11.79 9.63 9.97
C ALA A 64 -11.82 8.71 8.74
N ALA A 65 -12.49 9.13 7.65
CA ALA A 65 -12.52 8.40 6.40
C ALA A 65 -11.12 8.32 5.75
N GLY A 66 -10.37 9.41 5.73
CA GLY A 66 -9.00 9.45 5.22
C GLY A 66 -8.06 8.54 6.02
N ILE A 67 -8.06 8.65 7.34
CA ILE A 67 -7.28 7.79 8.24
C ILE A 67 -7.69 6.32 8.08
N GLY A 68 -9.00 6.04 8.05
CA GLY A 68 -9.52 4.69 7.84
C GLY A 68 -9.07 4.08 6.52
N ALA A 69 -9.07 4.86 5.43
CA ALA A 69 -8.55 4.43 4.13
C ALA A 69 -7.04 4.13 4.19
N LEU A 70 -6.24 4.96 4.86
CA LEU A 70 -4.81 4.70 5.07
C LEU A 70 -4.57 3.41 5.87
N VAL A 71 -5.33 3.18 6.95
CA VAL A 71 -5.22 1.98 7.78
C VAL A 71 -5.62 0.73 7.00
N ARG A 72 -6.72 0.77 6.24
CA ARG A 72 -7.14 -0.34 5.37
C ARG A 72 -6.06 -0.68 4.35
N ARG A 73 -5.53 0.33 3.64
CA ARG A 73 -4.43 0.14 2.68
C ARG A 73 -3.18 -0.48 3.32
N ARG A 74 -2.85 -0.07 4.55
CA ARG A 74 -1.74 -0.67 5.30
C ARG A 74 -2.00 -2.12 5.65
N ARG A 75 -3.20 -2.45 6.11
CA ARG A 75 -3.58 -3.85 6.39
C ARG A 75 -3.54 -4.71 5.14
N ASP A 76 -4.08 -4.22 4.03
CA ASP A 76 -4.03 -4.93 2.74
C ASP A 76 -2.58 -5.15 2.28
N ARG A 77 -1.71 -4.14 2.46
CA ARG A 77 -0.28 -4.26 2.14
C ARG A 77 0.40 -5.34 2.99
N LEU A 78 0.16 -5.33 4.29
CA LEU A 78 0.73 -6.33 5.21
C LEU A 78 0.22 -7.74 4.86
N ALA A 79 -1.07 -7.89 4.55
CA ALA A 79 -1.63 -9.17 4.12
C ALA A 79 -0.98 -9.68 2.83
N ARG A 80 -0.76 -8.79 1.84
CA ARG A 80 -0.07 -9.14 0.59
C ARG A 80 1.40 -9.51 0.81
N GLN A 81 2.10 -8.80 1.69
CA GLN A 81 3.48 -9.13 2.06
C GLN A 81 3.56 -10.49 2.75
N ALA A 82 2.63 -10.80 3.65
CA ALA A 82 2.54 -12.11 4.29
C ALA A 82 2.28 -13.22 3.26
N ALA A 83 1.37 -13.00 2.30
CA ALA A 83 1.12 -13.96 1.22
C ALA A 83 2.35 -14.19 0.34
N SER A 84 3.07 -13.12 -0.02
CA SER A 84 4.33 -13.20 -0.79
C SER A 84 5.40 -14.01 -0.03
N ALA A 85 5.53 -13.79 1.29
CA ALA A 85 6.43 -14.59 2.13
C ALA A 85 6.04 -16.07 2.18
N ARG A 86 4.74 -16.38 2.27
CA ARG A 86 4.23 -17.76 2.21
C ARG A 86 4.51 -18.44 0.86
N VAL A 87 4.41 -17.70 -0.25
CA VAL A 87 4.79 -18.22 -1.57
C VAL A 87 6.26 -18.60 -1.59
N LEU A 88 7.15 -17.73 -1.09
CA LEU A 88 8.59 -18.01 -1.05
C LEU A 88 8.91 -19.23 -0.19
N GLU A 89 8.39 -19.27 1.04
CA GLU A 89 8.54 -20.41 1.96
C GLU A 89 8.09 -21.73 1.30
N THR A 90 6.95 -21.71 0.61
CA THR A 90 6.43 -22.89 -0.08
C THR A 90 7.29 -23.28 -1.29
N CYS A 91 7.83 -22.31 -2.04
CA CYS A 91 8.75 -22.59 -3.15
C CYS A 91 10.06 -23.20 -2.65
N ASP A 92 10.58 -22.72 -1.51
CA ASP A 92 11.79 -23.27 -0.89
C ASP A 92 11.56 -24.72 -0.45
N LEU A 93 10.44 -25.01 0.24
CA LEU A 93 10.06 -26.37 0.63
C LEU A 93 9.92 -27.28 -0.59
N LEU A 94 9.15 -26.86 -1.62
CA LEU A 94 8.98 -27.62 -2.85
C LEU A 94 10.33 -27.89 -3.53
N SER A 95 11.22 -26.90 -3.61
CA SER A 95 12.53 -27.07 -4.23
C SER A 95 13.41 -28.07 -3.48
N ALA A 96 13.39 -28.03 -2.14
CA ALA A 96 14.17 -28.92 -1.30
C ALA A 96 13.65 -30.37 -1.37
N GLU A 97 12.33 -30.56 -1.33
CA GLU A 97 11.73 -31.90 -1.42
C GLU A 97 11.94 -32.52 -2.81
N LEU A 98 11.77 -31.74 -3.87
CA LEU A 98 12.06 -32.20 -5.24
C LEU A 98 13.55 -32.53 -5.42
N ALA A 99 14.46 -31.74 -4.83
CA ALA A 99 15.89 -32.01 -4.86
C ALA A 99 16.26 -33.29 -4.07
N ALA A 100 15.49 -33.61 -3.03
CA ALA A 100 15.59 -34.86 -2.28
C ALA A 100 14.98 -36.07 -3.01
N GLY A 101 14.48 -35.88 -4.25
CA GLY A 101 13.92 -36.95 -5.08
C GLY A 101 12.47 -37.31 -4.76
N GLN A 102 11.76 -36.48 -3.99
CA GLN A 102 10.35 -36.72 -3.69
C GLN A 102 9.48 -36.53 -4.94
N PRO A 103 8.41 -37.32 -5.11
CA PRO A 103 7.52 -37.21 -6.26
C PRO A 103 6.75 -35.88 -6.23
N PRO A 104 6.62 -35.16 -7.37
CA PRO A 104 6.02 -33.83 -7.39
C PRO A 104 4.59 -33.73 -6.85
N GLY A 105 3.81 -34.81 -6.95
CA GLY A 105 2.45 -34.87 -6.39
C GLY A 105 2.44 -34.75 -4.87
N GLU A 106 3.27 -35.54 -4.18
CA GLU A 106 3.35 -35.51 -2.71
C GLU A 106 3.92 -34.18 -2.19
N CYS A 107 4.85 -33.57 -2.94
CA CYS A 107 5.37 -32.24 -2.60
C CYS A 107 4.26 -31.19 -2.70
N LEU A 108 3.44 -31.25 -3.76
CA LEU A 108 2.31 -30.34 -3.95
C LEU A 108 1.22 -30.55 -2.89
N ASP A 109 0.95 -31.78 -2.48
CA ASP A 109 -0.01 -32.09 -1.41
C ASP A 109 0.44 -31.52 -0.07
N ARG A 110 1.73 -31.69 0.28
CA ARG A 110 2.32 -31.09 1.48
C ARG A 110 2.31 -29.56 1.42
N ALA A 111 2.65 -28.98 0.27
CA ALA A 111 2.58 -27.55 0.05
C ALA A 111 1.14 -27.00 0.20
N ALA A 112 0.14 -27.72 -0.31
CA ALA A 112 -1.27 -27.37 -0.16
C ALA A 112 -1.76 -27.50 1.29
N ALA A 113 -1.26 -28.49 2.04
CA ALA A 113 -1.55 -28.62 3.47
C ALA A 113 -0.94 -27.48 4.30
N ALA A 114 0.29 -27.06 3.98
CA ALA A 114 0.96 -25.94 4.63
C ALA A 114 0.36 -24.58 4.25
N TRP A 115 -0.07 -24.43 3.00
CA TRP A 115 -0.67 -23.20 2.49
C TRP A 115 -1.92 -23.51 1.64
N PRO A 116 -3.13 -23.46 2.25
CA PRO A 116 -4.40 -23.87 1.62
C PRO A 116 -4.72 -23.28 0.24
N PRO A 117 -4.32 -22.04 -0.10
CA PRO A 117 -4.53 -21.52 -1.45
C PRO A 117 -3.88 -22.31 -2.58
N LEU A 118 -2.91 -23.20 -2.31
CA LEU A 118 -2.34 -24.12 -3.30
C LEU A 118 -3.13 -25.41 -3.50
N ALA A 119 -4.18 -25.68 -2.72
CA ALA A 119 -5.00 -26.89 -2.88
C ALA A 119 -5.52 -27.11 -4.33
N PRO A 120 -5.96 -26.08 -5.08
CA PRO A 120 -6.34 -26.26 -6.48
C PRO A 120 -5.18 -26.73 -7.39
N VAL A 121 -3.93 -26.39 -7.03
CA VAL A 121 -2.73 -26.77 -7.78
C VAL A 121 -2.37 -28.24 -7.55
N ALA A 122 -2.45 -28.70 -6.30
CA ALA A 122 -2.27 -30.11 -5.96
C ALA A 122 -3.35 -30.99 -6.63
N ALA A 123 -4.62 -30.58 -6.53
CA ALA A 123 -5.73 -31.24 -7.22
C ALA A 123 -5.53 -31.25 -8.74
N ALA A 124 -5.04 -30.14 -9.32
CA ALA A 124 -4.76 -30.09 -10.74
C ALA A 124 -3.72 -31.13 -11.18
N PHE A 125 -2.68 -31.35 -10.37
CA PHE A 125 -1.67 -32.39 -10.63
C PHE A 125 -2.24 -33.80 -10.51
N HIS A 126 -3.04 -34.10 -9.48
CA HIS A 126 -3.65 -35.42 -9.27
C HIS A 126 -4.52 -35.88 -10.44
N VAL A 127 -5.31 -34.96 -10.99
CA VAL A 127 -6.23 -35.25 -12.12
C VAL A 127 -5.51 -35.14 -13.48
N GLY A 128 -4.20 -34.87 -13.49
CA GLY A 128 -3.41 -34.74 -14.72
C GLY A 128 -3.73 -33.50 -15.56
N SER A 129 -4.26 -32.45 -14.93
CA SER A 129 -4.60 -31.18 -15.57
C SER A 129 -3.45 -30.16 -15.52
N ASP A 130 -3.63 -28.99 -16.15
CA ASP A 130 -2.57 -27.99 -16.31
C ASP A 130 -2.21 -27.24 -15.01
N VAL A 131 -1.19 -27.75 -14.30
CA VAL A 131 -0.61 -27.15 -13.08
C VAL A 131 -0.17 -25.68 -13.28
N PRO A 132 0.54 -25.31 -14.36
CA PRO A 132 0.84 -23.91 -14.67
C PRO A 132 -0.37 -22.98 -14.69
N SER A 133 -1.52 -23.40 -15.26
CA SER A 133 -2.74 -22.59 -15.25
C SER A 133 -3.34 -22.46 -13.86
N ALA A 134 -3.32 -23.53 -13.05
CA ALA A 134 -3.77 -23.48 -11.66
C ALA A 134 -2.92 -22.49 -10.83
N LEU A 135 -1.59 -22.53 -10.95
CA LEU A 135 -0.68 -21.57 -10.30
C LEU A 135 -0.99 -20.11 -10.69
N ARG A 136 -1.27 -19.85 -11.98
CA ARG A 136 -1.67 -18.53 -12.46
C ARG A 136 -3.06 -18.10 -11.98
N ALA A 137 -3.97 -19.03 -11.70
CA ALA A 137 -5.26 -18.73 -11.10
C ALA A 137 -5.09 -18.27 -9.65
N VAL A 138 -4.35 -19.02 -8.84
CA VAL A 138 -4.02 -18.65 -7.45
C VAL A 138 -3.31 -17.29 -7.41
N ALA A 139 -2.38 -17.04 -8.34
CA ALA A 139 -1.70 -15.74 -8.45
C ALA A 139 -2.63 -14.53 -8.71
N ARG A 140 -3.81 -14.77 -9.30
CA ARG A 140 -4.82 -13.72 -9.57
C ARG A 140 -5.77 -13.53 -8.40
N GLU A 141 -6.14 -14.62 -7.73
CA GLU A 141 -7.13 -14.63 -6.65
C GLU A 141 -6.52 -14.18 -5.32
N VAL A 142 -5.28 -14.60 -5.03
CA VAL A 142 -4.60 -14.26 -3.78
C VAL A 142 -3.73 -13.04 -3.97
N GLY A 143 -4.14 -11.93 -3.36
CA GLY A 143 -3.34 -10.71 -3.30
C GLY A 143 -1.97 -10.98 -2.66
N GLY A 144 -0.89 -10.68 -3.38
CA GLY A 144 0.49 -10.91 -2.91
C GLY A 144 1.12 -12.20 -3.43
N ALA A 145 0.35 -13.07 -4.09
CA ALA A 145 0.86 -14.33 -4.67
C ALA A 145 1.31 -14.22 -6.14
N GLY A 146 1.61 -13.00 -6.62
CA GLY A 146 1.93 -12.75 -8.04
C GLY A 146 3.15 -13.51 -8.56
N GLU A 147 4.12 -13.81 -7.69
CA GLU A 147 5.34 -14.56 -8.00
C GLU A 147 5.06 -16.00 -8.47
N LEU A 148 3.89 -16.58 -8.12
CA LEU A 148 3.46 -17.88 -8.64
C LEU A 148 3.35 -17.92 -10.17
N ARG A 149 3.22 -16.76 -10.85
CA ARG A 149 3.27 -16.69 -12.32
C ARG A 149 4.65 -17.05 -12.87
N VAL A 150 5.71 -16.69 -12.14
CA VAL A 150 7.10 -17.03 -12.50
C VAL A 150 7.33 -18.51 -12.25
N VAL A 151 6.83 -19.04 -11.12
CA VAL A 151 6.86 -20.48 -10.81
C VAL A 151 6.11 -21.28 -11.89
N ALA A 152 4.93 -20.84 -12.31
CA ALA A 152 4.17 -21.47 -13.39
C ALA A 152 4.95 -21.50 -14.72
N ALA A 153 5.64 -20.40 -15.05
CA ALA A 153 6.48 -20.34 -16.25
C ALA A 153 7.66 -21.31 -16.16
N ALA A 154 8.35 -21.37 -15.01
CA ALA A 154 9.45 -22.30 -14.79
C ALA A 154 9.00 -23.75 -14.84
N TRP A 155 7.84 -24.08 -14.26
CA TRP A 155 7.23 -25.41 -14.35
C TRP A 155 6.99 -25.80 -15.81
N GLN A 156 6.40 -24.90 -16.60
CA GLN A 156 6.12 -25.15 -18.02
C GLN A 156 7.40 -25.28 -18.86
N VAL A 157 8.48 -24.60 -18.49
CA VAL A 157 9.79 -24.76 -19.14
C VAL A 157 10.41 -26.11 -18.74
N GLY A 158 10.52 -26.41 -17.44
CA GLY A 158 11.12 -27.65 -16.94
C GLY A 158 10.43 -28.90 -17.46
N HIS A 159 9.10 -28.87 -17.59
CA HIS A 159 8.35 -29.99 -18.18
C HIS A 159 8.63 -30.17 -19.68
N ARG A 160 8.89 -29.08 -20.42
CA ARG A 160 9.19 -29.15 -21.86
C ARG A 160 10.64 -29.49 -22.18
N THR A 161 11.59 -29.03 -21.36
CA THR A 161 13.03 -29.23 -21.60
C THR A 161 13.60 -30.46 -20.91
N GLY A 162 12.87 -31.08 -19.98
CA GLY A 162 13.33 -32.24 -19.22
C GLY A 162 14.44 -31.93 -18.20
N ASP A 163 14.75 -30.65 -17.99
CA ASP A 163 15.86 -30.12 -17.18
C ASP A 163 15.70 -30.34 -15.66
N GLY A 164 14.76 -31.19 -15.26
CA GLY A 164 14.38 -31.44 -13.89
C GLY A 164 13.54 -30.31 -13.29
N LEU A 165 12.39 -30.69 -12.74
CA LEU A 165 11.52 -29.74 -12.03
C LEU A 165 12.22 -29.14 -10.80
N ALA A 166 13.02 -29.95 -10.10
CA ALA A 166 13.80 -29.50 -8.95
C ALA A 166 14.73 -28.31 -9.28
N ALA A 167 15.49 -28.40 -10.37
CA ALA A 167 16.44 -27.36 -10.77
C ALA A 167 15.74 -26.08 -11.25
N THR A 168 14.63 -26.21 -11.98
CA THR A 168 13.86 -25.05 -12.46
C THR A 168 13.13 -24.32 -11.33
N VAL A 169 12.50 -25.04 -10.41
CA VAL A 169 11.84 -24.45 -9.23
C VAL A 169 12.88 -23.87 -8.26
N GLY A 170 14.02 -24.55 -8.05
CA GLY A 170 15.12 -24.06 -7.23
C GLY A 170 15.69 -22.73 -7.73
N ARG A 171 15.88 -22.57 -9.06
CA ARG A 171 16.31 -21.29 -9.65
C ARG A 171 15.30 -20.16 -9.41
N VAL A 172 14.01 -20.45 -9.48
CA VAL A 172 12.98 -19.44 -9.16
C VAL A 172 13.01 -19.10 -7.67
N ALA A 173 13.11 -20.10 -6.80
CA ALA A 173 13.18 -19.88 -5.35
C ALA A 173 14.38 -19.00 -4.97
N GLU A 174 15.56 -19.24 -5.56
CA GLU A 174 16.74 -18.39 -5.39
C GLU A 174 16.47 -16.95 -5.82
N SER A 175 15.93 -16.75 -7.03
CA SER A 175 15.60 -15.41 -7.53
C SER A 175 14.57 -14.69 -6.64
N LEU A 176 13.60 -15.41 -6.08
CA LEU A 176 12.64 -14.87 -5.13
C LEU A 176 13.29 -14.51 -3.78
N ARG A 177 14.25 -15.30 -3.30
CA ARG A 177 15.04 -15.01 -2.10
C ARG A 177 15.89 -13.76 -2.27
N GLU A 178 16.57 -13.63 -3.40
CA GLU A 178 17.35 -12.43 -3.74
C GLU A 178 16.45 -11.18 -3.73
N ARG A 179 15.31 -11.22 -4.43
CA ARG A 179 14.34 -10.10 -4.41
C ARG A 179 13.81 -9.80 -3.01
N ALA A 180 13.54 -10.83 -2.20
CA ALA A 180 13.10 -10.64 -0.82
C ALA A 180 14.21 -10.05 0.08
N ALA A 181 15.48 -10.38 -0.19
CA ALA A 181 16.62 -9.78 0.50
C ALA A 181 16.77 -8.30 0.12
N THR A 182 16.75 -7.97 -1.18
CA THR A 182 16.84 -6.57 -1.66
C THR A 182 15.71 -5.72 -1.07
N ARG A 183 14.46 -6.22 -1.10
CA ARG A 183 13.32 -5.52 -0.49
C ARG A 183 13.47 -5.29 1.01
N ARG A 184 14.06 -6.23 1.75
CA ARG A 184 14.35 -6.08 3.19
C ARG A 184 15.39 -5.00 3.44
N VAL A 185 16.45 -4.94 2.63
CA VAL A 185 17.48 -3.89 2.71
C VAL A 185 16.86 -2.52 2.45
N VAL A 186 16.13 -2.36 1.35
CA VAL A 186 15.46 -1.10 1.00
C VAL A 186 14.46 -0.68 2.09
N ALA A 187 13.69 -1.62 2.64
CA ALA A 187 12.77 -1.34 3.72
C ALA A 187 13.48 -0.87 5.00
N GLY A 188 14.68 -1.41 5.27
CA GLY A 188 15.55 -1.00 6.38
C GLY A 188 16.06 0.43 6.21
N GLU A 189 16.59 0.77 5.03
CA GLU A 189 17.06 2.13 4.71
C GLU A 189 15.93 3.16 4.83
N LEU A 190 14.74 2.83 4.31
CA LEU A 190 13.57 3.69 4.38
C LEU A 190 12.97 3.79 5.79
N ALA A 191 13.30 2.88 6.72
CA ALA A 191 12.77 2.91 8.07
C ALA A 191 13.20 4.17 8.82
N SER A 192 14.47 4.58 8.66
CA SER A 192 15.02 5.80 9.24
C SER A 192 14.30 7.05 8.70
N ALA A 193 14.18 7.17 7.38
CA ALA A 193 13.45 8.26 6.74
C ALA A 193 11.98 8.34 7.19
N ARG A 194 11.31 7.18 7.32
CA ARG A 194 9.92 7.09 7.82
C ARG A 194 9.81 7.50 9.29
N ALA A 195 10.80 7.19 10.13
CA ALA A 195 10.80 7.57 11.54
C ALA A 195 10.85 9.09 11.69
N THR A 196 11.79 9.76 11.00
CA THR A 196 11.89 11.23 11.01
C THR A 196 10.63 11.89 10.48
N ALA A 197 10.07 11.38 9.38
CA ALA A 197 8.83 11.92 8.84
C ALA A 197 7.64 11.79 9.81
N ARG A 198 7.55 10.68 10.55
CA ARG A 198 6.52 10.49 11.59
C ARG A 198 6.72 11.43 12.78
N LEU A 199 7.98 11.66 13.19
CA LEU A 199 8.31 12.62 14.24
C LEU A 199 7.89 14.04 13.84
N LEU A 200 8.26 14.48 12.63
CA LEU A 200 7.88 15.79 12.10
C LEU A 200 6.35 15.93 11.94
N ALA A 201 5.66 14.86 11.53
CA ALA A 201 4.20 14.85 11.44
C ALA A 201 3.50 14.93 12.81
N GLY A 202 4.16 14.51 13.90
CA GLY A 202 3.65 14.64 15.27
C GLY A 202 3.86 16.02 15.88
N LEU A 203 4.85 16.79 15.38
CA LEU A 203 5.23 18.10 15.91
C LEU A 203 4.05 19.10 16.02
N PRO A 204 3.14 19.22 15.04
CA PRO A 204 2.00 20.13 15.14
C PRO A 204 1.06 19.80 16.31
N VAL A 205 0.90 18.51 16.62
CA VAL A 205 0.06 18.06 17.75
C VAL A 205 0.71 18.46 19.07
N VAL A 206 2.02 18.30 19.19
CA VAL A 206 2.80 18.74 20.35
C VAL A 206 2.70 20.26 20.51
N ALA A 207 2.85 21.01 19.41
CA ALA A 207 2.73 22.47 19.42
C ALA A 207 1.34 22.94 19.88
N LEU A 208 0.26 22.30 19.42
CA LEU A 208 -1.10 22.60 19.86
C LEU A 208 -1.31 22.28 21.35
N ALA A 209 -0.78 21.15 21.83
CA ALA A 209 -0.86 20.76 23.23
C ALA A 209 -0.12 21.75 24.15
N MET A 210 1.10 22.16 23.78
CA MET A 210 1.84 23.18 24.52
C MET A 210 1.11 24.53 24.50
N GLY A 211 0.56 24.94 23.36
CA GLY A 211 -0.22 26.18 23.23
C GLY A 211 -1.46 26.23 24.12
N SER A 212 -2.12 25.08 24.35
CA SER A 212 -3.23 24.99 25.31
C SER A 212 -2.81 25.08 26.79
N GLY A 213 -1.59 24.65 27.13
CA GLY A 213 -1.07 24.72 28.50
C GLY A 213 -0.70 26.13 28.96
N VAL A 214 -0.35 27.03 28.02
CA VAL A 214 0.03 28.43 28.29
C VAL A 214 -1.17 29.36 28.48
N GLY A 215 -2.41 28.82 28.47
CA GLY A 215 -3.64 29.59 28.65
C GLY A 215 -4.26 30.11 27.35
N GLY A 216 -3.69 29.76 26.19
CA GLY A 216 -4.36 29.94 24.91
C GLY A 216 -5.54 28.97 24.76
N SER A 217 -6.57 29.36 24.01
CA SER A 217 -7.67 28.47 23.61
C SER A 217 -7.57 28.09 22.11
N PRO A 218 -6.48 27.41 21.65
CA PRO A 218 -6.32 27.09 20.24
C PRO A 218 -7.46 26.21 19.71
N TRP A 219 -7.98 25.30 20.54
CA TRP A 219 -9.17 24.51 20.23
C TRP A 219 -10.43 25.36 20.05
N GLY A 220 -10.61 26.39 20.89
CA GLY A 220 -11.72 27.34 20.78
C GLY A 220 -11.64 28.18 19.49
N PHE A 221 -10.43 28.55 19.06
CA PHE A 221 -10.22 29.22 17.78
C PHE A 221 -10.45 28.27 16.59
N LEU A 222 -9.84 27.08 16.61
CA LEU A 222 -9.91 26.09 15.54
C LEU A 222 -11.33 25.57 15.30
N LEU A 223 -12.09 25.31 16.37
CA LEU A 223 -13.45 24.76 16.28
C LEU A 223 -14.54 25.84 16.32
N GLY A 224 -14.23 27.01 16.90
CA GLY A 224 -15.20 28.10 17.08
C GLY A 224 -15.19 29.14 15.96
N THR A 225 -14.15 29.21 15.14
CA THR A 225 -14.01 30.24 14.08
C THR A 225 -13.93 29.64 12.68
N ALA A 226 -14.54 30.32 11.70
CA ALA A 226 -14.43 29.95 10.29
C ALA A 226 -12.97 29.88 9.76
N PRO A 227 -12.07 30.86 10.04
CA PRO A 227 -10.66 30.72 9.66
C PRO A 227 -9.96 29.57 10.37
N GLY A 228 -10.34 29.25 11.61
CA GLY A 228 -9.83 28.09 12.34
C GLY A 228 -10.19 26.76 11.68
N LEU A 229 -11.44 26.59 11.25
CA LEU A 229 -11.89 25.39 10.54
C LEU A 229 -11.20 25.22 9.18
N ALA A 230 -10.99 26.32 8.45
CA ALA A 230 -10.24 26.30 7.20
C ALA A 230 -8.77 25.87 7.42
N CYS A 231 -8.13 26.38 8.47
CA CYS A 231 -6.77 25.99 8.85
C CYS A 231 -6.69 24.51 9.25
N LEU A 232 -7.66 24.01 10.04
CA LEU A 232 -7.76 22.62 10.45
C LEU A 232 -7.92 21.68 9.24
N ALA A 233 -8.83 22.02 8.33
CA ALA A 233 -9.07 21.25 7.11
C ALA A 233 -7.82 21.21 6.22
N ALA A 234 -7.15 22.35 6.06
CA ALA A 234 -5.91 22.44 5.28
C ALA A 234 -4.78 21.60 5.90
N GLY A 235 -4.55 21.72 7.21
CA GLY A 235 -3.51 20.97 7.91
C GLY A 235 -3.72 19.45 7.84
N LEU A 236 -4.96 19.01 8.02
CA LEU A 236 -5.33 17.62 7.88
C LEU A 236 -5.17 17.11 6.44
N ALA A 237 -5.58 17.89 5.45
CA ALA A 237 -5.41 17.56 4.04
C ALA A 237 -3.92 17.42 3.69
N PHE A 238 -3.07 18.36 4.11
CA PHE A 238 -1.63 18.29 3.92
C PHE A 238 -1.00 17.09 4.64
N GLY A 239 -1.42 16.79 5.88
CA GLY A 239 -0.92 15.63 6.61
C GLY A 239 -1.26 14.31 5.93
N ILE A 240 -2.52 14.16 5.49
CA ILE A 240 -2.99 12.98 4.77
C ILE A 240 -2.29 12.86 3.40
N ALA A 241 -2.14 13.96 2.67
CA ALA A 241 -1.44 13.99 1.39
C ALA A 241 0.05 13.66 1.54
N GLY A 242 0.72 14.23 2.54
CA GLY A 242 2.14 13.99 2.82
C GLY A 242 2.41 12.54 3.23
N LEU A 243 1.59 11.97 4.10
CA LEU A 243 1.68 10.54 4.43
C LEU A 243 1.41 9.65 3.21
N GLY A 244 0.42 10.00 2.39
CA GLY A 244 0.12 9.31 1.14
C GLY A 244 1.28 9.36 0.14
N TRP A 245 1.96 10.51 0.04
CA TRP A 245 3.12 10.73 -0.79
C TRP A 245 4.31 9.89 -0.30
N ILE A 246 4.66 9.95 0.98
CA ILE A 246 5.78 9.17 1.54
C ILE A 246 5.57 7.68 1.32
N GLU A 247 4.34 7.20 1.54
CA GLU A 247 3.99 5.81 1.28
C GLU A 247 4.07 5.47 -0.21
N ALA A 248 3.84 6.44 -1.12
CA ALA A 248 3.99 6.26 -2.56
C ALA A 248 5.46 6.17 -2.98
N ILE A 249 6.32 7.12 -2.59
CA ILE A 249 7.77 7.06 -2.85
C ILE A 249 8.32 5.72 -2.35
N ALA A 250 7.93 5.33 -1.14
CA ALA A 250 8.44 4.12 -0.53
C ALA A 250 7.93 2.84 -1.23
N ARG A 251 6.77 2.88 -1.89
CA ARG A 251 6.33 1.78 -2.77
C ARG A 251 7.17 1.73 -4.03
N ASP A 252 7.35 2.86 -4.70
CA ASP A 252 8.11 2.92 -5.95
C ASP A 252 9.56 2.46 -5.75
N ALA A 253 10.18 2.82 -4.62
CA ALA A 253 11.51 2.34 -4.25
C ALA A 253 11.56 0.83 -3.95
N GLU A 254 10.50 0.25 -3.37
CA GLU A 254 10.39 -1.19 -3.12
C GLU A 254 10.06 -1.98 -4.41
N ASP A 255 9.35 -1.38 -5.37
CA ASP A 255 9.00 -1.98 -6.66
C ASP A 255 10.15 -1.90 -7.67
N ALA A 256 11.05 -0.91 -7.53
CA ALA A 256 12.25 -0.77 -8.37
C ALA A 256 13.41 -1.69 -7.95
N ALA A 257 13.29 -2.37 -6.81
CA ALA A 257 14.29 -3.22 -6.18
C ALA A 257 14.02 -4.73 -6.42
#